data_AF-A0AAD7ZKX9-F1
#
_entry.id   AF-A0AAD7ZKX9-F1
#
_cell.length_a   1.000
_cell.length_b   1.000
_cell.length_c   1.000
_cell.angle_alpha   90.00
_cell.angle_beta   90.00
_cell.angle_gamma   90.00
#
_symmetry.space_group_name_H-M   'P 1'
#
loop_
_entity.id
_entity.type
_entity.pdbx_description
1 polymer ?
#
loop_
_entity_poly.entity_id
_entity_poly.type
_entity_poly.pdbx_seq_one_letter_code
_entity_poly.pdbx_strand_id
1 'polypeptide(L)'
;MRIPMLNACCCGCTLKTGTVIIGIIDIVIAAFNFIGGIVVASSIEAINQSDYPGLNLEEYRSLLDTLEATMIVAAVIGAILFIVASLLIAASLYESPKLVIPWLVYTCLHMLFNLIVYIINGATYASLGNGGQAALYFIMAILIL
;
A
#
# COMPACT_ATOMS: atom_id res chain seq x y z
N MET A 1 28.45 17.82 12.41
CA MET A 1 27.27 18.71 12.50
C MET A 1 26.37 18.19 13.61
N ARG A 2 26.23 18.94 14.71
CA ARG A 2 25.22 18.66 15.76
C ARG A 2 23.91 19.24 15.26
N ILE A 3 23.04 18.37 14.74
CA ILE A 3 21.65 18.74 14.45
C ILE A 3 20.99 18.87 15.83
N PRO A 4 20.36 20.01 16.17
CA PRO A 4 19.62 20.11 17.42
C PRO A 4 18.51 19.06 17.41
N MET A 5 18.65 18.02 18.23
CA MET A 5 17.54 17.13 18.53
C MET A 5 16.54 17.97 19.33
N LEU A 6 15.41 18.36 18.73
CA LEU A 6 14.28 18.85 19.49
C LEU A 6 13.81 17.71 20.40
N ASN A 7 14.28 17.71 21.64
CA ASN A 7 13.99 16.67 22.64
C ASN A 7 12.49 16.59 23.00
N ALA A 8 11.70 17.59 22.62
CA ALA A 8 10.25 17.59 22.75
C ALA A 8 9.64 18.44 21.62
N CYS A 9 8.65 17.90 20.92
CA CYS A 9 7.67 18.73 20.21
C CYS A 9 6.81 19.47 21.26
N CYS A 10 6.18 20.57 20.88
CA CYS A 10 5.30 21.37 21.75
C CYS A 10 4.15 20.59 22.42
N CYS A 11 3.90 19.34 22.03
CA CYS A 11 2.91 18.42 22.60
C CYS A 11 3.49 17.42 23.63
N GLY A 12 4.77 17.51 24.01
CA GLY A 12 5.41 16.60 24.98
C GLY A 12 5.72 15.19 24.44
N CYS A 13 5.39 14.90 23.18
CA CYS A 13 5.76 13.64 22.53
C CYS A 13 7.21 13.70 22.04
N THR A 14 8.01 12.70 22.43
CA THR A 14 9.36 12.52 21.88
C THR A 14 9.26 12.02 20.44
N LEU A 15 10.21 12.42 19.58
CA LEU A 15 10.33 11.92 18.19
C LEU A 15 10.30 10.38 18.13
N LYS A 16 10.88 9.74 19.16
CA LYS A 16 10.90 8.29 19.39
C LYS A 16 9.49 7.70 19.47
N THR A 17 8.60 8.32 20.27
CA THR A 17 7.21 7.88 20.39
C THR A 17 6.47 7.96 19.06
N GLY A 18 6.68 9.05 18.30
CA GLY A 18 6.09 9.20 16.96
C GLY A 18 6.53 8.11 15.98
N THR A 19 7.84 7.81 15.93
CA THR A 19 8.37 6.76 15.04
C THR A 19 7.86 5.36 15.39
N VAL A 20 7.65 5.05 16.67
CA VAL A 20 7.11 3.76 17.10
C VAL A 20 5.64 3.62 16.71
N ILE A 21 4.83 4.68 16.92
CA ILE A 21 3.41 4.68 16.53
C ILE A 21 3.26 4.45 15.02
N ILE A 22 4.02 5.19 14.21
CA ILE A 22 4.01 5.05 12.75
C ILE A 22 4.42 3.62 12.35
N GLY A 23 5.50 3.08 12.93
CA GLY A 23 5.94 1.72 12.64
C GLY A 23 4.91 0.65 12.98
N ILE A 24 4.18 0.80 14.09
CA ILE A 24 3.11 -0.14 14.47
C ILE A 24 1.94 -0.06 13.47
N ILE A 25 1.52 1.15 13.09
CA ILE A 25 0.46 1.35 12.10
C ILE A 25 0.84 0.70 10.77
N ASP A 26 2.08 0.90 10.30
CA ASP A 26 2.57 0.31 9.06
C ASP A 26 2.62 -1.22 9.13
N ILE A 27 2.99 -1.80 10.28
CA ILE A 27 2.94 -3.27 10.46
C ILE A 27 1.51 -3.79 10.35
N VAL A 28 0.53 -3.09 10.95
CA VAL A 28 -0.87 -3.47 10.87
C VAL A 28 -1.36 -3.41 9.42
N ILE A 29 -1.06 -2.32 8.71
CA ILE A 29 -1.41 -2.15 7.29
C ILE A 29 -0.72 -3.20 6.42
N ALA A 30 0.57 -3.48 6.65
CA ALA A 30 1.32 -4.52 5.96
C ALA A 30 0.67 -5.88 6.13
N ALA A 31 0.24 -6.22 7.35
CA ALA A 31 -0.42 -7.48 7.64
C ALA A 31 -1.76 -7.61 6.89
N PHE A 32 -2.57 -6.54 6.87
CA PHE A 32 -3.82 -6.53 6.10
C PHE A 32 -3.59 -6.70 4.60
N ASN A 33 -2.60 -6.01 4.03
CA ASN A 33 -2.28 -6.13 2.61
C ASN A 33 -1.73 -7.51 2.25
N PHE A 34 -0.90 -8.09 3.10
CA PHE A 34 -0.32 -9.41 2.88
C PHE A 34 -1.39 -10.51 2.96
N ILE A 35 -2.17 -10.54 4.05
CA ILE A 35 -3.22 -11.55 4.25
C ILE A 35 -4.34 -11.35 3.22
N GLY A 36 -4.79 -10.10 3.03
CA GLY A 36 -5.83 -9.76 2.08
C GLY A 36 -5.44 -10.10 0.64
N GLY A 37 -4.22 -9.76 0.22
CA GLY A 37 -3.72 -10.08 -1.11
C GLY A 37 -3.68 -11.58 -1.39
N ILE A 38 -3.20 -12.38 -0.43
CA ILE A 38 -3.15 -13.85 -0.58
C ILE A 38 -4.56 -14.45 -0.64
N VAL A 39 -5.44 -14.06 0.29
CA VAL A 39 -6.81 -14.61 0.35
C VAL A 39 -7.58 -14.27 -0.92
N VAL A 40 -7.51 -13.02 -1.38
CA VAL A 40 -8.22 -12.61 -2.59
C VAL A 40 -7.66 -13.30 -3.83
N ALA A 41 -6.34 -13.39 -3.98
CA ALA A 41 -5.73 -14.12 -5.10
C ALA A 41 -6.18 -15.59 -5.13
N SER A 42 -6.18 -16.28 -3.99
CA SER A 42 -6.67 -17.67 -3.90
C SER A 42 -8.15 -17.82 -4.24
N SER A 43 -8.98 -16.81 -3.92
CA SER A 43 -10.40 -16.83 -4.25
C SER A 43 -10.66 -16.62 -5.74
N ILE A 44 -9.82 -15.84 -6.43
CA ILE A 44 -9.93 -15.62 -7.88
C ILE A 44 -9.56 -16.89 -8.63
N GLU A 45 -8.50 -17.59 -8.22
CA GLU A 45 -8.13 -18.89 -8.81
C GLU A 45 -9.26 -19.91 -8.66
N ALA A 46 -9.90 -19.96 -7.50
CA ALA A 46 -11.06 -20.82 -7.26
C ALA A 46 -12.25 -20.49 -8.18
N ILE A 47 -12.52 -19.19 -8.45
CA ILE A 47 -13.57 -18.77 -9.39
C ILE A 47 -13.19 -19.13 -10.82
N ASN A 48 -11.93 -18.92 -11.22
CA ASN A 48 -11.44 -19.26 -12.57
C ASN A 48 -11.56 -20.76 -12.88
N GLN A 49 -11.47 -21.63 -11.86
CA GLN A 49 -11.64 -23.07 -12.00
C GLN A 49 -13.10 -23.53 -11.88
N SER A 50 -13.97 -22.69 -11.33
CA SER A 50 -15.39 -22.99 -11.13
C SER A 50 -16.19 -22.65 -12.39
N ASP A 51 -16.76 -23.66 -13.03
CA ASP A 51 -17.65 -23.47 -14.17
C ASP A 51 -19.02 -22.98 -13.67
N TYR A 52 -19.16 -21.67 -13.46
CA TYR A 52 -20.40 -21.05 -12.98
C TYR A 52 -21.43 -20.96 -14.12
N PRO A 53 -22.54 -21.72 -14.06
CA PRO A 53 -23.54 -21.68 -15.12
C PRO A 53 -24.25 -20.32 -15.12
N GLY A 54 -24.04 -19.52 -16.16
CA GLY A 54 -24.77 -18.27 -16.42
C GLY A 54 -23.93 -16.99 -16.39
N LEU A 55 -22.63 -17.07 -16.10
CA LEU A 55 -21.71 -15.93 -16.23
C LEU A 55 -20.84 -16.12 -17.46
N ASN A 56 -20.82 -15.14 -18.38
CA ASN A 56 -19.90 -15.14 -19.53
C ASN A 56 -18.47 -14.88 -19.01
N LEU A 57 -17.82 -15.93 -18.50
CA LEU A 57 -16.50 -15.87 -17.87
C LEU A 57 -15.42 -15.37 -18.85
N GLU A 58 -15.60 -15.58 -20.15
CA GLU A 58 -14.65 -15.11 -21.18
C GLU A 58 -14.52 -13.59 -21.22
N GLU A 59 -15.58 -12.83 -20.95
CA GLU A 59 -15.54 -11.36 -20.95
C GLU A 59 -14.79 -10.83 -19.72
N TYR A 60 -14.92 -11.50 -18.58
CA TYR A 60 -14.32 -11.09 -17.30
C TYR A 60 -12.94 -11.68 -17.03
N ARG A 61 -12.50 -12.70 -17.78
CA ARG A 61 -11.19 -13.34 -17.60
C ARG A 61 -10.04 -12.35 -17.60
N SER A 62 -10.01 -11.44 -18.56
CA SER A 62 -8.97 -10.41 -18.65
C SER A 62 -8.93 -9.49 -17.41
N LEU A 63 -10.09 -9.21 -16.83
CA LEU A 63 -10.22 -8.37 -15.64
C LEU A 63 -9.85 -9.14 -14.37
N LEU A 64 -10.25 -10.41 -14.26
CA LEU A 64 -9.88 -11.29 -13.15
C LEU A 64 -8.37 -11.57 -13.10
N ASP A 65 -7.75 -11.85 -14.24
CA ASP A 65 -6.29 -12.05 -14.34
C ASP A 65 -5.52 -10.79 -13.92
N THR A 66 -6.02 -9.61 -14.32
CA THR A 66 -5.43 -8.32 -13.92
C THR A 66 -5.59 -8.08 -12.41
N LEU A 67 -6.74 -8.40 -11.84
CA LEU A 67 -6.98 -8.29 -10.39
C LEU A 67 -6.11 -9.25 -9.60
N GLU A 68 -5.97 -10.49 -10.04
CA GLU A 68 -5.10 -11.50 -9.42
C GLU A 68 -3.66 -11.01 -9.38
N ALA A 69 -3.11 -10.60 -10.53
CA ALA A 69 -1.76 -10.06 -10.62
C ALA A 69 -1.57 -8.84 -9.71
N THR A 70 -2.56 -7.94 -9.66
CA THR A 70 -2.51 -6.75 -8.81
C THR A 70 -2.49 -7.10 -7.33
N MET A 71 -3.28 -8.10 -6.91
CA MET A 71 -3.33 -8.54 -5.51
C MET A 71 -2.07 -9.27 -5.06
N ILE A 72 -1.44 -10.05 -5.96
CA ILE A 72 -0.13 -10.65 -5.71
C ILE A 72 0.93 -9.56 -5.51
N VAL A 73 0.95 -8.55 -6.38
CA VAL A 73 1.86 -7.40 -6.24
C VAL A 73 1.60 -6.66 -4.93
N ALA A 74 0.35 -6.45 -4.55
CA ALA A 74 -0.01 -5.83 -3.27
C ALA A 74 0.49 -6.64 -2.06
N ALA A 75 0.42 -7.98 -2.11
CA ALA A 75 0.97 -8.84 -1.08
C ALA A 75 2.50 -8.71 -0.97
N VAL A 76 3.21 -8.68 -2.11
CA VAL A 76 4.67 -8.47 -2.14
C VAL A 76 5.05 -7.12 -1.54
N ILE A 77 4.34 -6.05 -1.91
CA ILE A 77 4.51 -4.72 -1.35
C ILE A 77 4.24 -4.72 0.16
N GLY A 78 3.20 -5.42 0.62
CA GLY A 78 2.91 -5.61 2.04
C GLY A 78 4.06 -6.28 2.81
N ALA A 79 4.68 -7.31 2.24
CA ALA A 79 5.84 -7.97 2.84
C ALA A 79 7.05 -7.03 2.94
N ILE A 80 7.31 -6.21 1.92
CA ILE A 80 8.38 -5.21 1.96
C ILE A 80 8.07 -4.14 3.02
N LEU A 81 6.82 -3.65 3.08
CA LEU A 81 6.37 -2.69 4.09
C LEU A 81 6.59 -3.26 5.50
N PHE A 82 6.31 -4.54 5.73
CA PHE A 82 6.54 -5.20 7.01
C PHE A 82 8.01 -5.16 7.43
N ILE A 83 8.92 -5.48 6.50
CA ILE A 83 10.37 -5.43 6.74
C ILE A 83 10.81 -3.99 7.04
N VAL A 84 10.37 -3.03 6.24
CA VAL A 84 10.74 -1.62 6.37
C VAL A 84 10.17 -1.00 7.65
N ALA A 85 8.95 -1.37 8.06
CA ALA A 85 8.34 -0.97 9.32
C ALA A 85 9.06 -1.59 10.53
N SER A 86 9.50 -2.85 10.44
CA SER A 86 10.32 -3.48 11.48
C SER A 86 11.67 -2.76 11.68
N LEU A 87 12.28 -2.31 10.57
CA LEU A 87 13.50 -1.48 10.60
C LEU A 87 13.24 -0.10 11.22
N LEU A 88 12.07 0.50 10.97
CA LEU A 88 11.68 1.78 11.58
C LEU A 88 11.55 1.65 13.11
N ILE A 89 10.93 0.56 13.59
CA ILE A 89 10.84 0.28 15.03
C ILE A 89 12.23 0.05 15.61
N ALA A 90 13.09 -0.74 14.95
CA ALA A 90 14.48 -0.92 15.38
C ALA A 90 15.26 0.41 15.42
N ALA A 91 15.07 1.30 14.43
CA ALA A 91 15.68 2.62 14.40
C ALA A 91 15.36 3.45 15.64
N SER A 92 14.11 3.34 16.13
CA SER A 92 13.65 4.02 17.34
C SER A 92 14.33 3.48 18.61
N LEU A 93 14.63 2.18 18.66
CA LEU A 93 15.29 1.53 19.80
C LEU A 93 16.78 1.85 19.85
N TYR A 94 17.46 1.85 18.70
CA TYR A 94 18.90 2.10 18.58
C TYR A 94 19.26 3.59 18.45
N GLU A 95 18.28 4.49 18.51
CA GLU A 95 18.46 5.96 18.42
C GLU A 95 19.31 6.41 17.23
N SER A 96 19.24 5.65 16.13
CA SER A 96 20.07 5.83 14.95
C SER A 96 19.24 6.35 13.78
N PRO A 97 19.31 7.65 13.47
CA PRO A 97 18.46 8.28 12.44
C PRO A 97 18.74 7.73 11.04
N LYS A 98 19.87 7.04 10.84
CA LYS A 98 20.24 6.41 9.57
C LYS A 98 19.29 5.28 9.18
N LEU A 99 18.68 4.57 10.13
CA LEU A 99 17.73 3.49 9.84
C LEU A 99 16.32 3.99 9.49
N VAL A 100 16.03 5.28 9.68
CA VAL A 100 14.75 5.90 9.26
C VAL A 100 14.77 6.26 7.77
N ILE A 101 15.95 6.48 7.19
CA ILE A 101 16.11 6.91 5.78
C ILE A 101 15.51 5.89 4.79
N PRO A 102 15.77 4.57 4.91
CA PRO A 102 15.16 3.59 4.00
C PRO A 102 13.64 3.60 4.03
N TRP A 103 13.03 3.79 5.20
CA TRP A 103 11.57 3.94 5.33
C TRP A 103 11.09 5.20 4.62
N LEU A 104 11.77 6.34 4.82
CA LEU A 104 11.40 7.59 4.18
C LEU A 104 11.48 7.51 2.64
N VAL A 105 12.55 6.90 2.11
CA VAL A 105 12.72 6.69 0.67
C VAL A 105 11.64 5.75 0.13
N TYR A 106 11.37 4.66 0.83
CA TYR A 106 10.32 3.72 0.46
C TYR A 106 8.95 4.43 0.39
N THR A 107 8.55 5.16 1.43
CA THR A 107 7.24 5.85 1.47
C THR A 107 7.12 6.89 0.36
N CYS A 108 8.22 7.62 0.07
CA CYS A 108 8.24 8.59 -1.01
C CYS A 108 8.08 7.94 -2.40
N LEU A 109 8.81 6.86 -2.66
CA LEU A 109 8.67 6.09 -3.92
C LEU A 109 7.29 5.44 -4.02
N HIS A 110 6.76 4.92 -2.92
CA HIS A 110 5.46 4.29 -2.86
C HIS A 110 4.34 5.29 -3.15
N MET A 111 4.41 6.52 -2.62
CA MET A 111 3.46 7.59 -2.95
C MET A 111 3.49 7.93 -4.44
N LEU A 112 4.68 8.10 -5.04
CA LEU A 112 4.83 8.38 -6.46
C LEU A 112 4.26 7.26 -7.34
N PHE A 113 4.53 6.00 -6.97
CA PHE A 113 4.02 4.85 -7.71
C PHE A 113 2.49 4.76 -7.64
N ASN A 114 1.89 4.92 -6.46
CA ASN A 114 0.44 4.92 -6.30
C ASN A 114 -0.22 6.05 -7.07
N LEU A 115 0.38 7.24 -7.09
CA LEU A 115 -0.12 8.37 -7.88
C LEU A 115 -0.25 7.99 -9.36
N ILE A 116 0.79 7.37 -9.94
CA ILE A 116 0.78 6.93 -11.34
C ILE A 116 -0.30 5.88 -11.57
N VAL A 117 -0.39 4.87 -10.71
CA VAL A 117 -1.38 3.79 -10.82
C VAL A 117 -2.80 4.33 -10.72
N TYR A 118 -3.09 5.25 -9.79
CA TYR A 118 -4.40 5.86 -9.66
C TYR A 118 -4.79 6.72 -10.86
N ILE A 119 -3.84 7.44 -11.47
CA ILE A 119 -4.10 8.19 -12.70
C ILE A 119 -4.43 7.24 -13.86
N ILE A 120 -3.65 6.16 -14.03
CA ILE A 120 -3.88 5.18 -15.10
C ILE A 120 -5.23 4.47 -14.91
N ASN A 121 -5.53 4.02 -13.70
CA ASN A 121 -6.80 3.37 -13.38
C ASN A 121 -7.97 4.34 -13.57
N GLY A 122 -7.86 5.58 -13.09
CA GLY A 122 -8.87 6.61 -13.30
C GLY A 122 -9.17 6.86 -14.78
N ALA A 123 -8.13 6.99 -15.62
CA ALA A 123 -8.27 7.15 -17.07
C ALA A 123 -8.90 5.92 -17.74
N THR A 124 -8.53 4.72 -17.30
CA THR A 124 -9.07 3.45 -17.83
C THR A 124 -10.55 3.32 -17.49
N TYR A 125 -10.95 3.53 -16.24
CA TYR A 125 -12.36 3.48 -15.84
C TYR A 125 -13.21 4.58 -16.47
N ALA A 126 -12.62 5.76 -16.74
CA ALA A 126 -13.30 6.81 -17.49
C ALA A 126 -13.58 6.38 -18.94
N SER A 127 -12.63 5.70 -19.58
CA SER A 127 -12.79 5.18 -20.94
C SER A 127 -13.83 4.06 -21.05
N LEU A 128 -14.03 3.29 -19.98
CA LEU A 128 -15.04 2.23 -19.88
C LEU A 128 -16.45 2.76 -19.56
N GLY A 129 -16.64 4.08 -19.49
CA GLY A 129 -17.93 4.70 -19.18
C GLY A 129 -18.34 4.59 -17.71
N ASN A 130 -17.48 4.06 -16.84
CA ASN A 130 -17.76 3.90 -15.42
C ASN A 130 -17.25 5.10 -14.61
N GLY A 131 -17.86 6.27 -14.87
CA GLY A 131 -17.43 7.56 -14.33
C GLY A 131 -17.38 7.64 -12.80
N GLY A 132 -18.21 6.84 -12.10
CA GLY A 132 -18.20 6.77 -10.64
C GLY A 132 -16.89 6.18 -10.09
N GLN A 133 -16.44 5.06 -10.66
CA GLN A 133 -15.16 4.44 -10.30
C GLN A 133 -13.97 5.32 -10.70
N ALA A 134 -14.03 5.94 -11.88
CA ALA A 134 -13.00 6.88 -12.33
C ALA A 134 -12.83 8.06 -11.36
N ALA A 135 -13.94 8.67 -10.92
CA ALA A 135 -13.91 9.77 -9.96
C ALA A 135 -13.29 9.36 -8.62
N LEU A 136 -13.59 8.16 -8.13
CA LEU A 136 -12.96 7.64 -6.90
C LEU A 136 -11.44 7.53 -7.04
N TYR A 137 -10.94 6.98 -8.14
CA TYR A 137 -9.49 6.87 -8.36
C TYR A 137 -8.80 8.24 -8.46
N PHE A 138 -9.42 9.24 -9.10
CA PHE A 138 -8.88 10.60 -9.12
C PHE A 138 -8.90 11.29 -7.76
N ILE A 139 -9.96 11.09 -6.96
CA ILE A 139 -10.02 11.62 -5.59
C ILE A 139 -8.93 10.98 -4.72
N MET A 140 -8.72 9.67 -4.84
CA MET A 140 -7.66 8.96 -4.11
C MET A 140 -6.26 9.40 -4.55
N ALA A 141 -6.06 9.72 -5.84
CA ALA A 141 -4.80 10.29 -6.33
C ALA A 141 -4.51 11.68 -5.70
N ILE A 142 -5.53 12.51 -5.53
CA ILE A 142 -5.39 13.84 -4.89
C ILE A 142 -5.13 13.70 -3.38
N LEU A 143 -5.77 12.75 -2.71
CA LEU A 143 -5.60 12.53 -1.26
C LEU A 143 -4.20 12.01 -0.87
N ILE A 144 -3.46 11.45 -1.81
CA ILE A 144 -2.11 10.90 -1.59
C ILE A 144 -0.98 11.93 -1.81
N LEU A 145 -1.32 13.08 -2.41
CA LEU A 145 -0.43 14.23 -2.65
C LEU A 145 -0.37 15.16 -1.43
#